data_AF-K1PNQ4-F1
#
_entry.id   AF-K1PNQ4-F1
#
_cell.length_a   1.000
_cell.length_b   1.000
_cell.length_c   1.000
_cell.angle_alpha   90.00
_cell.angle_beta   90.00
_cell.angle_gamma   90.00
#
_symmetry.space_group_name_H-M   'P 1'
#
loop_
_entity.id
_entity.type
_entity.pdbx_description
1 polymer ?
#
loop_
_entity_poly.entity_id
_entity_poly.type
_entity_poly.pdbx_seq_one_letter_code
_entity_poly.pdbx_strand_id
1 'polypeptide(L)'
;MQLNQRIEGTLEEPKELGCYPGRVLIDDRCELLLPVAEHLSYIVTFLADIKVTSTKSPSVWLEPLRESAKAQINAYLGKKIHNYFFLPFNILGNHSTEFSCFMHMTINFADPFDRDEVEKHFTTMSESIHFFGVLSKQTRYEIKGNHLIPTKRAIDLALNVQKTWYKDEYNQFLEYIHNYFRPAVVTLDVLQVSHLLFCRHEILPTITQTENYNVNKYHLTFIPTKKSYGIGEFVLYIDGRVGVCEEKIVSSFVDFSDERLTILTIVCNFCSVFFLFILLFTYTLFDTLRTIPGLVLMNDVISLICTQVIFTMINFLETGRSACRIFGILLHYFWLSLSCSQFTCCLHMSRVFALSKGLQLSNSKKTFYYYVVFTYTVPLLLVAVSITSNLYRNGSIGYGINLCFVEDAYSNLLTFVVPLFTSCLANIVLFLTTLGAILCRTKVQKSKEDASYLVISLKLFSVTGGIFVFTIIDTFLQLSAFSFFTTLLTSLQGVFIFISFFTSRNVFSMFKKQLTRNRENA
;
A
#
# COMPACT_ATOMS: atom_id res chain seq x y z
N MET A 1 43.40 30.69 -0.15
CA MET A 1 44.13 30.02 -1.25
C MET A 1 44.11 28.53 -0.93
N GLN A 2 43.37 27.76 -1.74
CA GLN A 2 43.43 26.30 -1.97
C GLN A 2 43.42 25.33 -0.75
N LEU A 3 42.33 24.61 -0.52
CA LEU A 3 41.92 23.32 -1.14
C LEU A 3 42.54 22.10 -0.44
N ASN A 4 41.75 21.43 0.41
CA ASN A 4 41.57 19.97 0.39
C ASN A 4 40.52 19.57 1.45
N GLN A 5 39.23 19.68 1.10
CA GLN A 5 38.20 18.88 1.74
C GLN A 5 38.04 17.61 0.90
N ARG A 6 38.53 16.52 1.48
CA ARG A 6 38.41 15.16 0.98
C ARG A 6 36.92 14.79 1.06
N ILE A 7 36.38 14.38 -0.08
CA ILE A 7 35.04 13.82 -0.25
C ILE A 7 35.02 12.50 0.54
N GLU A 8 34.44 12.49 1.73
CA GLU A 8 33.95 11.28 2.37
C GLU A 8 32.51 11.08 1.92
N GLY A 9 32.36 10.56 0.71
CA GLY A 9 31.15 9.82 0.37
C GLY A 9 31.18 8.55 1.21
N THR A 10 30.20 8.38 2.09
CA THR A 10 29.90 7.11 2.74
C THR A 10 29.72 6.05 1.66
N LEU A 11 30.74 5.24 1.39
CA LEU A 11 30.54 3.94 0.76
C LEU A 11 29.68 3.15 1.76
N GLU A 12 28.42 2.89 1.41
CA GLU A 12 27.66 1.84 2.07
C GLU A 12 28.46 0.54 1.93
N GLU A 13 28.80 -0.09 3.06
CA GLU A 13 29.40 -1.41 3.06
C GLU A 13 28.50 -2.37 2.27
N PRO A 14 29.07 -3.31 1.49
CA PRO A 14 28.26 -4.26 0.74
C PRO A 14 27.36 -5.02 1.71
N LYS A 15 26.04 -4.91 1.51
CA LYS A 15 25.03 -5.64 2.30
C LYS A 15 25.37 -7.13 2.28
N GLU A 16 25.58 -7.70 3.46
CA GLU A 16 25.79 -9.14 3.58
C GLU A 16 24.43 -9.83 3.35
N LEU A 17 24.37 -10.70 2.35
CA LEU A 17 23.14 -11.38 1.97
C LEU A 17 23.15 -12.82 2.46
N GLY A 18 21.98 -13.29 2.89
CA GLY A 18 21.77 -14.64 3.38
C GLY A 18 20.41 -15.20 2.99
N CYS A 19 20.11 -16.36 3.56
CA CYS A 19 18.84 -17.05 3.42
C CYS A 19 18.46 -17.68 4.76
N TYR A 20 17.21 -18.14 4.87
CA TYR A 20 16.77 -18.87 6.06
C TYR A 20 17.71 -20.06 6.37
N PRO A 21 18.00 -20.36 7.66
CA PRO A 21 18.80 -21.52 8.03
C PRO A 21 18.35 -22.81 7.31
N GLY A 22 19.30 -23.53 6.71
CA GLY A 22 19.00 -24.71 5.87
C GLY A 22 18.75 -24.38 4.40
N ARG A 23 18.91 -23.13 3.98
CA ARG A 23 18.91 -22.68 2.57
C ARG A 23 20.23 -22.00 2.21
N VAL A 24 20.54 -22.00 0.92
CA VAL A 24 21.71 -21.33 0.34
C VAL A 24 21.26 -20.38 -0.76
N LEU A 25 21.98 -19.27 -0.90
CA LEU A 25 21.76 -18.30 -1.96
C LEU A 25 22.47 -18.78 -3.24
N ILE A 26 21.69 -19.16 -4.26
CA ILE A 26 22.17 -19.56 -5.59
C ILE A 26 21.44 -18.69 -6.63
N ASP A 27 22.17 -18.00 -7.50
CA ASP A 27 21.60 -17.16 -8.57
C ASP A 27 20.48 -16.20 -8.08
N ASP A 28 20.73 -15.50 -6.96
CA ASP A 28 19.78 -14.60 -6.29
C ASP A 28 18.48 -15.25 -5.75
N ARG A 29 18.48 -16.57 -5.55
CA ARG A 29 17.35 -17.32 -4.97
C ARG A 29 17.79 -18.14 -3.75
N CYS A 30 16.90 -18.23 -2.76
CA CYS A 30 17.12 -19.06 -1.58
C CYS A 30 16.64 -20.50 -1.82
N GLU A 31 17.58 -21.38 -2.16
CA GLU A 31 17.34 -22.79 -2.45
C GLU A 31 17.58 -23.67 -1.22
N LEU A 32 16.85 -24.79 -1.11
CA LEU A 32 17.01 -25.74 -0.01
C LEU A 32 18.34 -26.49 -0.13
N LEU A 33 19.10 -26.53 0.97
CA LEU A 33 20.29 -27.39 1.07
C LEU A 33 19.92 -28.87 1.10
N LEU A 34 18.81 -29.19 1.75
CA LEU A 34 18.26 -30.54 1.89
C LEU A 34 16.79 -30.50 1.48
N PRO A 35 16.43 -30.99 0.27
CA PRO A 35 15.05 -30.99 -0.19
C PRO A 35 14.19 -32.00 0.58
N VAL A 36 14.80 -33.07 1.09
CA VAL A 36 14.13 -34.07 1.93
C VAL A 36 14.59 -33.90 3.37
N ALA A 37 13.65 -33.86 4.31
CA ALA A 37 13.94 -33.86 5.74
C ALA A 37 13.06 -34.86 6.50
N GLU A 38 13.51 -35.21 7.69
CA GLU A 38 12.83 -36.04 8.68
C GLU A 38 12.98 -35.40 10.07
N HIS A 39 12.12 -35.76 11.01
CA HIS A 39 12.11 -35.24 12.38
C HIS A 39 12.07 -33.71 12.50
N LEU A 40 11.31 -33.04 11.61
CA LEU A 40 11.18 -31.59 11.57
C LEU A 40 9.79 -31.15 12.03
N SER A 41 9.72 -30.08 12.80
CA SER A 41 8.47 -29.48 13.25
C SER A 41 8.24 -28.12 12.62
N TYR A 42 7.00 -27.83 12.25
CA TYR A 42 6.60 -26.53 11.70
C TYR A 42 5.62 -25.83 12.64
N ILE A 43 5.94 -24.59 13.00
CA ILE A 43 5.02 -23.70 13.69
C ILE A 43 4.21 -22.94 12.66
N VAL A 44 2.89 -23.08 12.72
CA VAL A 44 1.95 -22.40 11.84
C VAL A 44 1.01 -21.55 12.68
N THR A 45 0.91 -20.27 12.33
CA THR A 45 -0.05 -19.33 12.93
C THR A 45 -0.91 -18.72 11.83
N PHE A 46 -2.23 -18.89 11.91
CA PHE A 46 -3.16 -18.29 10.96
C PHE A 46 -4.38 -17.68 11.64
N LEU A 47 -4.98 -16.74 10.94
CA LEU A 47 -6.24 -16.11 11.33
C LEU A 47 -7.40 -16.90 10.71
N ALA A 48 -8.42 -17.19 11.52
CA ALA A 48 -9.67 -17.78 11.07
C ALA A 48 -10.86 -16.93 11.51
N ASP A 49 -11.85 -16.77 10.62
CA ASP A 49 -13.15 -16.24 10.95
C ASP A 49 -14.10 -17.39 11.28
N ILE A 50 -14.73 -17.28 12.44
CA ILE A 50 -15.60 -18.31 12.98
C ILE A 50 -16.99 -17.75 13.18
N LYS A 51 -17.97 -18.46 12.62
CA LYS A 51 -19.39 -18.18 12.78
C LYS A 51 -20.02 -19.28 13.62
N VAL A 52 -20.60 -18.93 14.76
CA VAL A 52 -21.32 -19.88 15.61
C VAL A 52 -22.80 -19.49 15.71
N THR A 53 -23.67 -20.42 15.32
CA THR A 53 -25.11 -20.30 15.50
C THR A 53 -25.51 -21.12 16.72
N SER A 54 -25.83 -20.44 17.83
CA SER A 54 -26.16 -21.07 19.10
C SER A 54 -27.14 -20.22 19.91
N THR A 55 -28.04 -20.89 20.61
CA THR A 55 -28.90 -20.30 21.66
C THR A 55 -28.21 -20.25 23.02
N LYS A 56 -27.05 -20.91 23.15
CA LYS A 56 -26.27 -21.01 24.40
C LYS A 56 -25.11 -20.01 24.42
N SER A 57 -24.69 -19.61 25.61
CA SER A 57 -23.56 -18.70 25.83
C SER A 57 -22.21 -19.26 25.31
N PRO A 58 -21.26 -18.39 24.91
CA PRO A 58 -19.92 -18.79 24.45
C PRO A 58 -19.19 -19.79 25.33
N SER A 59 -19.30 -19.64 26.65
CA SER A 59 -18.68 -20.54 27.63
C SER A 59 -19.06 -22.02 27.48
N VAL A 60 -20.21 -22.34 26.86
CA VAL A 60 -20.69 -23.73 26.73
C VAL A 60 -20.16 -24.40 25.46
N TRP A 61 -19.96 -23.65 24.38
CA TRP A 61 -19.62 -24.20 23.08
C TRP A 61 -18.19 -23.93 22.64
N LEU A 62 -17.45 -23.03 23.31
CA LEU A 62 -16.10 -22.68 22.89
C LEU A 62 -15.11 -23.85 23.02
N GLU A 63 -15.18 -24.63 24.11
CA GLU A 63 -14.33 -25.81 24.26
C GLU A 63 -14.66 -26.95 23.29
N PRO A 64 -15.94 -27.36 23.14
CA PRO A 64 -16.31 -28.29 22.08
C PRO A 64 -15.90 -27.82 20.67
N LEU A 65 -16.00 -26.51 20.40
CA LEU A 65 -15.54 -25.92 19.14
C LEU A 65 -14.02 -26.07 18.97
N ARG A 66 -13.23 -25.77 20.02
CA ARG A 66 -11.77 -25.90 20.02
C ARG A 66 -11.35 -27.33 19.68
N GLU A 67 -11.91 -28.32 20.36
CA GLU A 67 -11.58 -29.73 20.13
C GLU A 67 -12.03 -30.20 18.74
N SER A 68 -13.20 -29.77 18.28
CA SER A 68 -13.70 -30.09 16.94
C SER A 68 -12.84 -29.46 15.84
N ALA A 69 -12.41 -28.21 16.02
CA ALA A 69 -11.48 -27.55 15.11
C ALA A 69 -10.13 -28.28 15.05
N LYS A 70 -9.55 -28.63 16.21
CA LYS A 70 -8.31 -29.39 16.30
C LYS A 70 -8.42 -30.75 15.61
N ALA A 71 -9.53 -31.46 15.79
CA ALA A 71 -9.78 -32.75 15.14
C ALA A 71 -9.88 -32.63 13.61
N GLN A 72 -10.57 -31.61 13.10
CA GLN A 72 -10.67 -31.38 11.66
C GLN A 72 -9.34 -30.95 11.03
N ILE A 73 -8.54 -30.12 11.71
CA ILE A 73 -7.20 -29.76 11.23
C ILE A 73 -6.28 -30.98 11.23
N ASN A 74 -6.30 -31.81 12.29
CA ASN A 74 -5.55 -33.07 12.32
C ASN A 74 -5.94 -34.00 11.16
N ALA A 75 -7.24 -34.12 10.87
CA ALA A 75 -7.75 -34.94 9.77
C ALA A 75 -7.35 -34.38 8.40
N TYR A 76 -7.39 -33.05 8.24
CA TYR A 76 -6.97 -32.36 7.01
C TYR A 76 -5.47 -32.56 6.74
N LEU A 77 -4.64 -32.40 7.77
CA LEU A 77 -3.18 -32.52 7.64
C LEU A 77 -2.69 -33.96 7.54
N GLY A 78 -3.42 -34.92 8.12
CA GLY A 78 -2.92 -36.29 8.31
C GLY A 78 -1.65 -36.34 9.17
N LYS A 79 -1.38 -35.30 9.97
CA LYS A 79 -0.18 -35.16 10.81
C LYS A 79 -0.57 -34.84 12.23
N LYS A 80 0.31 -35.17 13.17
CA LYS A 80 0.09 -34.95 14.60
C LYS A 80 0.37 -33.48 14.96
N ILE A 81 -0.65 -32.80 15.44
CA ILE A 81 -0.54 -31.45 15.99
C ILE A 81 -0.13 -31.51 17.46
N HIS A 82 0.93 -30.77 17.80
CA HIS A 82 1.41 -30.45 19.14
C HIS A 82 1.18 -28.96 19.44
N ASN A 83 1.17 -28.57 20.72
CA ASN A 83 1.07 -27.17 21.18
C ASN A 83 0.02 -26.36 20.40
N TYR A 84 -1.24 -26.80 20.47
CA TYR A 84 -2.37 -26.16 19.79
C TYR A 84 -3.01 -25.13 20.71
N PHE A 85 -2.98 -23.87 20.30
CA PHE A 85 -3.64 -22.76 20.98
C PHE A 85 -4.74 -22.19 20.10
N PHE A 86 -5.91 -22.00 20.70
CA PHE A 86 -7.10 -21.45 20.05
C PHE A 86 -7.49 -20.16 20.76
N LEU A 87 -7.17 -19.03 20.13
CA LEU A 87 -7.18 -17.71 20.76
C LEU A 87 -8.25 -16.83 20.11
N PRO A 88 -9.51 -16.90 20.56
CA PRO A 88 -10.58 -16.08 20.01
C PRO A 88 -10.52 -14.65 20.53
N PHE A 89 -10.88 -13.69 19.70
CA PHE A 89 -10.95 -12.27 20.04
C PHE A 89 -12.18 -11.59 19.44
N ASN A 90 -12.56 -10.45 20.01
CA ASN A 90 -13.76 -9.68 19.61
C ASN A 90 -15.09 -10.46 19.73
N ILE A 91 -15.24 -11.34 20.73
CA ILE A 91 -16.54 -11.99 21.01
C ILE A 91 -17.50 -10.97 21.65
N LEU A 92 -18.38 -10.35 20.86
CA LEU A 92 -19.40 -9.40 21.31
C LEU A 92 -20.80 -10.06 21.34
N GLY A 93 -21.40 -10.22 22.52
CA GLY A 93 -22.85 -10.45 22.70
C GLY A 93 -23.35 -11.90 22.54
N ASN A 94 -24.59 -12.16 23.02
CA ASN A 94 -25.06 -13.50 23.44
C ASN A 94 -25.75 -14.37 22.37
N HIS A 95 -26.10 -13.87 21.18
CA HIS A 95 -26.84 -14.66 20.18
C HIS A 95 -26.31 -14.38 18.77
N SER A 96 -25.84 -15.44 18.10
CA SER A 96 -25.04 -15.45 16.86
C SER A 96 -23.78 -14.60 16.92
N THR A 97 -22.65 -15.23 17.24
CA THR A 97 -21.34 -14.59 17.35
C THR A 97 -20.50 -14.95 16.15
N GLU A 98 -20.27 -13.98 15.27
CA GLU A 98 -19.14 -14.00 14.35
C GLU A 98 -17.95 -13.38 15.10
N PHE A 99 -16.83 -14.11 15.13
CA PHE A 99 -15.62 -13.67 15.79
C PHE A 99 -14.40 -14.20 15.04
N SER A 100 -13.27 -13.55 15.25
CA SER A 100 -12.00 -13.98 14.68
C SER A 100 -11.18 -14.73 15.73
N CYS A 101 -10.41 -15.71 15.28
CA CYS A 101 -9.63 -16.58 16.13
C CYS A 101 -8.23 -16.79 15.54
N PHE A 102 -7.21 -16.64 16.38
CA PHE A 102 -5.87 -17.07 16.03
C PHE A 102 -5.70 -18.54 16.41
N MET A 103 -5.26 -19.33 15.44
CA MET A 103 -4.88 -20.71 15.67
C MET A 103 -3.37 -20.80 15.53
N HIS A 104 -2.72 -21.16 16.63
CA HIS A 104 -1.28 -21.39 16.67
C HIS A 104 -1.03 -22.86 16.96
N MET A 105 -0.20 -23.51 16.16
CA MET A 105 0.03 -24.94 16.28
C MET A 105 1.42 -25.33 15.82
N THR A 106 1.93 -26.41 16.41
CA THR A 106 3.18 -27.06 15.99
C THR A 106 2.85 -28.38 15.32
N ILE A 107 3.31 -28.60 14.10
CA ILE A 107 3.04 -29.81 13.30
C ILE A 107 4.34 -30.58 13.20
N ASN A 108 4.37 -31.83 13.69
CA ASN A 108 5.57 -32.66 13.67
C ASN A 108 5.57 -33.62 12.48
N PHE A 109 6.67 -33.64 11.74
CA PHE A 109 6.97 -34.61 10.69
C PHE A 109 8.06 -35.57 11.17
N ALA A 110 7.65 -36.77 11.58
CA ALA A 110 8.59 -37.81 12.00
C ALA A 110 9.23 -38.55 10.82
N ASP A 111 8.47 -38.81 9.76
CA ASP A 111 8.92 -39.55 8.58
C ASP A 111 9.51 -38.62 7.50
N PRO A 112 10.34 -39.12 6.56
CA PRO A 112 10.87 -38.34 5.45
C PRO A 112 9.77 -37.69 4.59
N PHE A 113 9.95 -36.42 4.23
CA PHE A 113 9.04 -35.65 3.39
C PHE A 113 9.76 -34.63 2.50
N ASP A 114 9.10 -34.21 1.42
CA ASP A 114 9.57 -33.12 0.57
C ASP A 114 9.29 -31.77 1.25
N ARG A 115 10.37 -31.07 1.61
CA ARG A 115 10.29 -29.78 2.30
C ARG A 115 9.71 -28.68 1.44
N ASP A 116 10.04 -28.64 0.15
CA ASP A 116 9.60 -27.55 -0.72
C ASP A 116 8.09 -27.62 -0.92
N GLU A 117 7.56 -28.82 -1.14
CA GLU A 117 6.12 -29.06 -1.24
C GLU A 117 5.39 -28.69 0.07
N VAL A 118 5.89 -29.17 1.21
CA VAL A 118 5.26 -28.95 2.52
C VAL A 118 5.30 -27.48 2.95
N GLU A 119 6.46 -26.82 2.80
CA GLU A 119 6.60 -25.40 3.17
C GLU A 119 5.72 -24.51 2.30
N LYS A 120 5.64 -24.77 0.98
CA LYS A 120 4.72 -24.06 0.08
C LYS A 120 3.26 -24.37 0.38
N HIS A 121 2.93 -25.61 0.74
CA HIS A 121 1.57 -25.95 1.14
C HIS A 121 1.14 -25.13 2.36
N PHE A 122 2.00 -25.02 3.38
CA PHE A 122 1.69 -24.27 4.58
C PHE A 122 1.53 -22.76 4.35
N THR A 123 2.14 -22.18 3.31
CA THR A 123 1.93 -20.75 3.00
C THR A 123 0.52 -20.43 2.53
N THR A 124 -0.14 -21.36 1.85
CA THR A 124 -1.49 -21.20 1.30
C THR A 124 -2.57 -21.96 2.08
N MET A 125 -2.16 -22.82 3.02
CA MET A 125 -3.08 -23.72 3.72
C MET A 125 -4.24 -22.99 4.40
N SER A 126 -4.01 -21.82 4.99
CA SER A 126 -5.07 -21.08 5.68
C SER A 126 -6.26 -20.76 4.78
N GLU A 127 -6.03 -20.50 3.49
CA GLU A 127 -7.10 -20.17 2.53
C GLU A 127 -7.96 -21.40 2.15
N SER A 128 -7.39 -22.59 2.28
CA SER A 128 -8.06 -23.87 1.99
C SER A 128 -8.91 -24.39 3.15
N ILE A 129 -8.72 -23.83 4.36
CA ILE A 129 -9.45 -24.24 5.56
C ILE A 129 -10.89 -23.74 5.49
N HIS A 130 -11.81 -24.67 5.28
CA HIS A 130 -13.25 -24.43 5.35
C HIS A 130 -13.94 -25.59 6.08
N PHE A 131 -14.09 -25.43 7.39
CA PHE A 131 -14.63 -26.45 8.27
C PHE A 131 -16.01 -26.07 8.77
N PHE A 132 -16.90 -27.04 8.88
CA PHE A 132 -18.20 -26.83 9.50
C PHE A 132 -18.57 -28.06 10.34
N GLY A 133 -19.45 -27.87 11.31
CA GLY A 133 -19.80 -28.94 12.22
C GLY A 133 -20.98 -28.63 13.11
N VAL A 134 -21.44 -29.68 13.79
CA VAL A 134 -22.54 -29.63 14.74
C VAL A 134 -21.99 -30.04 16.11
N LEU A 135 -21.99 -29.11 17.07
CA LEU A 135 -21.51 -29.37 18.44
C LEU A 135 -22.64 -29.90 19.33
N SER A 136 -23.88 -29.49 19.06
CA SER A 136 -25.07 -29.97 19.76
C SER A 136 -26.31 -29.80 18.87
N LYS A 137 -27.47 -30.34 19.29
CA LYS A 137 -28.75 -30.16 18.56
C LYS A 137 -29.08 -28.70 18.25
N GLN A 138 -28.57 -27.74 19.04
CA GLN A 138 -28.84 -26.30 18.91
C GLN A 138 -27.58 -25.48 18.57
N THR A 139 -26.43 -26.10 18.32
CA THR A 139 -25.15 -25.40 18.14
C THR A 139 -24.45 -25.89 16.89
N ARG A 140 -24.28 -25.00 15.92
CA ARG A 140 -23.54 -25.25 14.68
C ARG A 140 -22.47 -24.19 14.49
N TYR A 141 -21.40 -24.56 13.81
CA TYR A 141 -20.32 -23.63 13.51
C TYR A 141 -19.79 -23.80 12.10
N GLU A 142 -19.14 -22.74 11.64
CA GLU A 142 -18.38 -22.66 10.39
C GLU A 142 -17.07 -21.91 10.70
N ILE A 143 -15.94 -22.45 10.24
CA ILE A 143 -14.59 -21.90 10.37
C ILE A 143 -14.08 -21.68 8.96
N LYS A 144 -13.69 -20.44 8.66
CA LYS A 144 -13.03 -20.04 7.44
C LYS A 144 -11.65 -19.54 7.78
N GLY A 145 -10.61 -20.21 7.29
CA GLY A 145 -9.27 -19.68 7.40
C GLY A 145 -9.09 -18.51 6.42
N ASN A 146 -8.35 -17.49 6.85
CA ASN A 146 -8.15 -16.27 6.09
C ASN A 146 -6.74 -16.22 5.50
N HIS A 147 -5.74 -16.02 6.36
CA HIS A 147 -4.34 -15.87 5.95
C HIS A 147 -3.40 -16.24 7.09
N LEU A 148 -2.18 -16.60 6.74
CA LEU A 148 -1.06 -16.67 7.68
C LEU A 148 -0.77 -15.30 8.26
N ILE A 149 -0.40 -15.29 9.53
CA ILE A 149 -0.04 -14.05 10.22
C ILE A 149 1.30 -14.21 10.95
N PRO A 150 2.07 -13.13 11.11
CA PRO A 150 3.20 -13.13 12.03
C PRO A 150 2.73 -13.40 13.46
N THR A 151 3.43 -14.29 14.16
CA THR A 151 3.13 -14.65 15.56
C THR A 151 3.11 -13.43 16.48
N LYS A 152 3.89 -12.38 16.18
CA LYS A 152 3.83 -11.06 16.81
C LYS A 152 2.40 -10.51 16.95
N ARG A 153 1.61 -10.52 15.87
CA ARG A 153 0.25 -9.96 15.88
C ARG A 153 -0.67 -10.72 16.83
N ALA A 154 -0.47 -12.03 16.97
CA ALA A 154 -1.18 -12.85 17.95
C ALA A 154 -0.76 -12.50 19.39
N ILE A 155 0.53 -12.22 19.63
CA ILE A 155 1.07 -11.80 20.93
C ILE A 155 0.53 -10.41 21.33
N ASP A 156 0.57 -9.43 20.43
CA ASP A 156 0.10 -8.07 20.71
C ASP A 156 -1.39 -8.07 21.12
N LEU A 157 -2.19 -8.90 20.45
CA LEU A 157 -3.59 -9.05 20.81
C LEU A 157 -3.78 -9.83 22.11
N ALA A 158 -2.98 -10.88 22.35
CA ALA A 158 -2.99 -11.62 23.61
C ALA A 158 -2.76 -10.70 24.82
N LEU A 159 -1.81 -9.77 24.71
CA LEU A 159 -1.53 -8.76 25.73
C LEU A 159 -2.70 -7.80 25.92
N ASN A 160 -3.44 -7.45 24.86
CA ASN A 160 -4.62 -6.59 24.95
C ASN A 160 -5.86 -7.30 25.52
N VAL A 161 -6.01 -8.61 25.30
CA VAL A 161 -7.19 -9.42 25.68
C VAL A 161 -7.15 -9.92 27.13
N GLN A 162 -6.05 -9.73 27.86
CA GLN A 162 -5.77 -10.18 29.24
C GLN A 162 -6.83 -9.81 30.32
N LYS A 163 -7.91 -9.10 29.95
CA LYS A 163 -9.03 -8.65 30.79
C LYS A 163 -10.33 -9.50 30.65
N THR A 164 -10.28 -10.68 30.01
CA THR A 164 -11.49 -11.49 29.67
C THR A 164 -11.49 -12.91 30.25
N TRP A 165 -12.60 -13.65 30.08
CA TRP A 165 -12.87 -15.00 30.61
C TRP A 165 -12.04 -16.14 29.98
N TYR A 166 -11.15 -15.84 29.03
CA TYR A 166 -10.28 -16.81 28.34
C TYR A 166 -8.79 -16.61 28.67
N LYS A 167 -8.50 -15.88 29.77
CA LYS A 167 -7.17 -15.44 30.18
C LYS A 167 -6.14 -16.57 30.33
N ASP A 168 -6.57 -17.77 30.75
CA ASP A 168 -5.65 -18.88 31.03
C ASP A 168 -5.00 -19.43 29.75
N GLU A 169 -5.76 -19.61 28.67
CA GLU A 169 -5.23 -20.04 27.37
C GLU A 169 -4.23 -19.01 26.82
N TYR A 170 -4.56 -17.72 26.93
CA TYR A 170 -3.66 -16.63 26.53
C TYR A 170 -2.39 -16.60 27.37
N ASN A 171 -2.46 -16.86 28.68
CA ASN A 171 -1.26 -16.92 29.53
C ASN A 171 -0.39 -18.14 29.19
N GLN A 172 -0.99 -19.31 28.95
CA GLN A 172 -0.26 -20.51 28.52
C GLN A 172 0.43 -20.28 27.17
N PHE A 173 -0.24 -19.60 26.24
CA PHE A 173 0.36 -19.19 24.98
C PHE A 173 1.57 -18.25 25.19
N LEU A 174 1.43 -17.22 26.03
CA LEU A 174 2.53 -16.30 26.32
C LEU A 174 3.72 -17.01 27.00
N GLU A 175 3.45 -17.94 27.92
CA GLU A 175 4.49 -18.75 28.57
C GLU A 175 5.21 -19.65 27.56
N TYR A 176 4.45 -20.31 26.67
CA TYR A 176 5.01 -21.11 25.58
C TYR A 176 5.93 -20.29 24.66
N ILE A 177 5.47 -19.12 24.20
CA ILE A 177 6.26 -18.22 23.35
C ILE A 177 7.50 -17.72 24.10
N HIS A 178 7.37 -17.33 25.37
CA HIS A 178 8.50 -16.87 26.17
C HIS A 178 9.60 -17.94 26.31
N ASN A 179 9.20 -19.20 26.49
CA ASN A 179 10.13 -20.32 26.59
C ASN A 179 10.79 -20.66 25.24
N TYR A 180 10.03 -20.62 24.14
CA TYR A 180 10.52 -20.93 22.80
C TYR A 180 11.56 -19.91 22.30
N PHE A 181 11.30 -18.61 22.47
CA PHE A 181 12.16 -17.54 21.96
C PHE A 181 13.30 -17.16 22.91
N ARG A 182 13.60 -18.00 23.91
CA ARG A 182 14.74 -17.80 24.79
C ARG A 182 16.04 -18.01 23.99
N PRO A 183 17.01 -17.07 24.03
CA PRO A 183 18.23 -17.11 23.22
C PRO A 183 19.08 -18.39 23.34
N ALA A 184 18.86 -19.19 24.40
CA ALA A 184 19.59 -20.42 24.67
C ALA A 184 18.91 -21.71 24.15
N VAL A 185 17.73 -21.63 23.51
CA VAL A 185 16.87 -22.81 23.21
C VAL A 185 16.40 -22.85 21.75
N VAL A 186 16.98 -22.06 20.84
CA VAL A 186 16.62 -22.18 19.42
C VAL A 186 17.15 -23.49 18.87
N THR A 187 16.26 -24.48 18.74
CA THR A 187 16.58 -25.79 18.18
C THR A 187 16.31 -25.78 16.66
N LEU A 188 17.23 -26.37 15.88
CA LEU A 188 17.16 -26.38 14.41
C LEU A 188 16.04 -27.29 13.86
N ASP A 189 15.37 -28.03 14.73
CA ASP A 189 14.30 -28.98 14.42
C ASP A 189 12.89 -28.34 14.44
N VAL A 190 12.76 -27.05 14.76
CA VAL A 190 11.48 -26.33 14.72
C VAL A 190 11.58 -25.07 13.84
N LEU A 191 10.79 -25.03 12.76
CA LEU A 191 10.75 -23.90 11.83
C LEU A 191 9.44 -23.14 11.94
N GLN A 192 9.51 -21.82 11.97
CA GLN A 192 8.34 -20.97 11.87
C GLN A 192 7.97 -20.75 10.41
N VAL A 193 6.74 -21.12 10.02
CA VAL A 193 6.22 -20.83 8.69
C VAL A 193 5.94 -19.34 8.55
N SER A 194 6.73 -18.66 7.74
CA SER A 194 6.53 -17.27 7.34
C SER A 194 7.22 -16.97 6.01
N HIS A 195 7.04 -15.75 5.50
CA HIS A 195 7.73 -15.29 4.29
C HIS A 195 9.26 -15.33 4.41
N LEU A 196 9.82 -15.35 5.62
CA LEU A 196 11.26 -15.48 5.87
C LEU A 196 11.83 -16.78 5.30
N LEU A 197 11.03 -17.84 5.17
CA LEU A 197 11.50 -19.10 4.59
C LEU A 197 11.94 -18.95 3.12
N PHE A 198 11.37 -17.99 2.38
CA PHE A 198 11.51 -17.90 0.92
C PHE A 198 12.24 -16.64 0.47
N CYS A 199 12.32 -15.61 1.30
CA CYS A 199 12.93 -14.34 0.93
C CYS A 199 14.46 -14.38 1.07
N ARG A 200 15.12 -13.51 0.30
CA ARG A 200 16.54 -13.19 0.51
C ARG A 200 16.65 -12.38 1.79
N HIS A 201 17.63 -12.69 2.63
CA HIS A 201 17.85 -11.98 3.88
C HIS A 201 18.93 -10.91 3.72
N GLU A 202 18.66 -9.72 4.25
CA GLU A 202 19.72 -8.77 4.62
C GLU A 202 20.23 -9.17 6.01
N ILE A 203 21.50 -9.57 6.09
CA ILE A 203 22.15 -9.94 7.33
C ILE A 203 22.63 -8.66 8.01
N LEU A 204 22.06 -8.39 9.17
CA LEU A 204 22.43 -7.25 9.99
C LEU A 204 23.66 -7.64 10.83
N PRO A 205 24.68 -6.76 10.93
CA PRO A 205 25.95 -7.09 11.56
C PRO A 205 25.78 -7.47 13.03
N THR A 206 26.68 -8.34 13.50
CA THR A 206 26.69 -8.90 14.86
C THR A 206 26.69 -7.79 15.90
N ILE A 207 25.59 -7.66 16.63
CA ILE A 207 25.49 -6.72 17.75
C ILE A 207 26.39 -7.28 18.85
N THR A 208 27.57 -6.69 19.03
CA THR A 208 28.42 -6.95 20.18
C THR A 208 27.58 -6.76 21.44
N GLN A 209 27.62 -7.76 22.31
CA GLN A 209 26.91 -7.85 23.58
C GLN A 209 26.86 -6.51 24.33
N THR A 210 25.73 -6.30 25.02
CA THR A 210 25.38 -5.21 25.94
C THR A 210 24.95 -3.88 25.30
N GLU A 211 23.67 -3.80 24.94
CA GLU A 211 22.69 -2.80 25.47
C GLU A 211 21.33 -2.79 24.72
N ASN A 212 21.18 -3.49 23.59
CA ASN A 212 20.02 -3.28 22.69
C ASN A 212 19.17 -4.53 22.37
N TYR A 213 19.06 -5.49 23.30
CA TYR A 213 18.14 -6.63 23.21
C TYR A 213 17.05 -6.49 24.29
N ASN A 214 15.82 -6.12 23.93
CA ASN A 214 14.67 -6.23 24.84
C ASN A 214 13.75 -7.38 24.41
N VAL A 215 14.31 -8.60 24.44
CA VAL A 215 13.59 -9.86 24.17
C VAL A 215 12.35 -10.01 25.06
N ASN A 216 12.36 -9.36 26.24
CA ASN A 216 11.23 -9.36 27.18
C ASN A 216 9.96 -8.67 26.64
N LYS A 217 10.01 -8.03 25.46
CA LYS A 217 8.84 -7.46 24.77
C LYS A 217 8.56 -8.08 23.40
N TYR A 218 9.21 -9.19 23.02
CA TYR A 218 8.97 -9.87 21.73
C TYR A 218 9.29 -9.01 20.47
N HIS A 219 10.18 -8.01 20.62
CA HIS A 219 10.66 -7.14 19.53
C HIS A 219 12.19 -7.05 19.53
N LEU A 220 12.77 -6.95 18.33
CA LEU A 220 14.13 -6.49 18.09
C LEU A 220 14.09 -5.07 17.56
N THR A 221 14.61 -4.11 18.31
CA THR A 221 14.71 -2.72 17.85
C THR A 221 16.17 -2.38 17.58
N PHE A 222 16.47 -2.06 16.32
CA PHE A 222 17.78 -1.58 15.91
C PHE A 222 17.89 -0.09 16.22
N ILE A 223 18.65 0.28 17.25
CA ILE A 223 18.77 1.69 17.68
C ILE A 223 19.33 2.63 16.60
N PRO A 224 20.33 2.24 15.77
CA PRO A 224 20.85 3.13 14.72
C PRO A 224 19.78 3.52 13.68
N THR A 225 18.87 2.60 13.36
CA THR A 225 17.83 2.78 12.33
C THR A 225 16.43 3.01 12.90
N LYS A 226 16.24 2.83 14.20
CA LYS A 226 14.96 2.74 14.92
C LYS A 226 13.96 1.72 14.36
N LYS A 227 14.35 0.86 13.40
CA LYS A 227 13.48 -0.19 12.87
C LYS A 227 13.28 -1.27 13.94
N SER A 228 12.02 -1.66 14.15
CA SER A 228 11.66 -2.73 15.09
C SER A 228 11.04 -3.92 14.36
N TYR A 229 11.63 -5.10 14.52
CA TYR A 229 11.12 -6.35 13.96
C TYR A 229 10.51 -7.19 15.08
N GLY A 230 9.28 -7.66 14.89
CA GLY A 230 8.65 -8.60 15.82
C GLY A 230 8.91 -10.06 15.45
N ILE A 231 8.48 -10.95 16.33
CA ILE A 231 8.60 -12.39 16.11
C ILE A 231 7.89 -12.84 14.82
N GLY A 232 8.61 -13.55 13.97
CA GLY A 232 8.18 -13.97 12.63
C GLY A 232 8.56 -13.00 11.51
N GLU A 233 9.15 -11.84 11.84
CA GLU A 233 9.66 -10.82 10.90
C GLU A 233 11.20 -10.80 10.81
N PHE A 234 11.88 -11.56 11.68
CA PHE A 234 13.33 -11.78 11.65
C PHE A 234 13.68 -13.25 11.97
N VAL A 235 14.89 -13.67 11.60
CA VAL A 235 15.50 -14.94 12.01
C VAL A 235 16.82 -14.68 12.74
N LEU A 236 17.10 -15.48 13.76
CA LEU A 236 18.39 -15.48 14.45
C LEU A 236 19.27 -16.58 13.85
N TYR A 237 20.46 -16.20 13.38
CA TYR A 237 21.48 -17.15 12.95
C TYR A 237 22.23 -17.71 14.16
N ILE A 238 22.89 -18.86 13.96
CA ILE A 238 23.63 -19.59 15.01
C ILE A 238 24.78 -18.74 15.59
N ASP A 239 25.35 -17.85 14.79
CA ASP A 239 26.41 -16.91 15.17
C ASP A 239 25.89 -15.65 15.89
N GLY A 240 24.58 -15.58 16.16
CA GLY A 240 23.94 -14.44 16.81
C GLY A 240 23.59 -13.28 15.89
N ARG A 241 23.82 -13.40 14.57
CA ARG A 241 23.38 -12.39 13.60
C ARG A 241 21.88 -12.47 13.37
N VAL A 242 21.32 -11.36 12.86
CA VAL A 242 19.89 -11.25 12.59
C VAL A 242 19.69 -11.14 11.08
N GLY A 243 18.87 -12.02 10.51
CA GLY A 243 18.39 -11.91 9.14
C GLY A 243 16.98 -11.35 9.09
N VAL A 244 16.76 -10.38 8.22
CA VAL A 244 15.42 -9.88 7.89
C VAL A 244 15.22 -10.00 6.39
N CYS A 245 13.99 -10.19 5.91
CA CYS A 245 13.74 -10.17 4.47
C CYS A 245 14.27 -8.86 3.88
N GLU A 246 15.12 -8.98 2.87
CA GLU A 246 15.54 -7.86 2.07
C GLU A 246 14.28 -7.24 1.43
N GLU A 247 13.99 -6.01 1.82
CA GLU A 247 12.97 -5.20 1.16
C GLU A 247 13.42 -5.01 -0.29
N LYS A 248 12.84 -5.78 -1.23
CA LYS A 248 12.99 -5.46 -2.66
C LYS A 248 12.50 -4.02 -2.84
N ILE A 249 13.36 -3.19 -3.45
CA ILE A 249 13.23 -1.74 -3.68
C ILE A 249 11.92 -1.32 -4.41
N VAL A 250 10.99 -2.23 -4.69
CA VAL A 250 9.69 -1.96 -5.33
C VAL A 250 8.55 -1.78 -4.32
N SER A 251 8.82 -1.77 -3.01
CA SER A 251 7.86 -1.34 -1.97
C SER A 251 7.99 0.13 -1.57
N SER A 252 8.76 0.96 -2.28
CA SER A 252 8.80 2.41 -2.03
C SER A 252 7.55 3.16 -2.50
N PHE A 253 6.55 2.47 -3.05
CA PHE A 253 5.21 3.02 -3.16
C PHE A 253 4.41 2.69 -1.90
N VAL A 254 4.59 3.57 -0.91
CA VAL A 254 3.72 3.71 0.27
C VAL A 254 3.99 2.71 1.39
N ASP A 255 5.13 2.88 2.07
CA ASP A 255 5.25 2.45 3.47
C ASP A 255 4.93 3.65 4.37
N PHE A 256 3.64 3.85 4.68
CA PHE A 256 3.20 4.84 5.68
C PHE A 256 3.40 4.27 7.10
N SER A 257 4.64 3.97 7.45
CA SER A 257 4.99 3.58 8.83
C SER A 257 5.37 4.78 9.70
N ASP A 258 5.47 5.99 9.14
CA ASP A 258 5.59 7.23 9.92
C ASP A 258 4.23 7.90 10.14
N GLU A 259 3.69 7.75 11.36
CA GLU A 259 2.45 8.37 11.83
C GLU A 259 2.38 9.88 11.52
N ARG A 260 3.53 10.58 11.54
CA ARG A 260 3.60 12.02 11.25
C ARG A 260 3.31 12.34 9.79
N LEU A 261 3.80 11.51 8.87
CA LEU A 261 3.60 11.69 7.43
C LEU A 261 2.14 11.43 7.06
N THR A 262 1.51 10.44 7.70
CA THR A 262 0.08 10.14 7.53
C THR A 262 -0.79 11.31 7.99
N ILE A 263 -0.56 11.85 9.20
CA ILE A 263 -1.31 13.01 9.71
C ILE A 263 -1.13 14.23 8.79
N LEU A 264 0.11 14.51 8.37
CA LEU A 264 0.40 15.62 7.45
C LEU A 264 -0.38 15.48 6.15
N THR A 265 -0.35 14.28 5.55
CA THR A 265 -1.04 13.99 4.28
C THR A 265 -2.54 14.18 4.40
N ILE A 266 -3.15 13.67 5.48
CA ILE A 266 -4.58 13.81 5.74
C ILE A 266 -4.97 15.28 5.83
N VAL A 267 -4.29 16.07 6.67
CA VAL A 267 -4.59 17.50 6.86
C VAL A 267 -4.42 18.27 5.55
N CYS A 268 -3.34 18.03 4.81
CA CYS A 268 -3.07 18.72 3.55
C CYS A 268 -4.08 18.33 2.46
N ASN A 269 -4.46 17.06 2.36
CA ASN A 269 -5.47 16.59 1.41
C ASN A 269 -6.85 17.21 1.71
N PHE A 270 -7.27 17.27 2.97
CA PHE A 270 -8.53 17.94 3.33
C PHE A 270 -8.54 19.41 2.91
N CYS A 271 -7.45 20.13 3.20
CA CYS A 271 -7.29 21.51 2.78
C CYS A 271 -7.34 21.65 1.24
N SER A 272 -6.60 20.81 0.52
CA SER A 272 -6.56 20.78 -0.95
C SER A 272 -7.93 20.52 -1.56
N VAL A 273 -8.64 19.49 -1.10
CA VAL A 273 -9.98 19.12 -1.57
C VAL A 273 -10.96 20.27 -1.37
N PHE A 274 -10.92 20.96 -0.23
CA PHE A 274 -11.77 22.13 0.03
C PHE A 274 -11.58 23.24 -1.02
N PHE A 275 -10.34 23.61 -1.34
CA PHE A 275 -10.06 24.62 -2.37
C PHE A 275 -10.45 24.15 -3.78
N LEU A 276 -10.25 22.86 -4.09
CA LEU A 276 -10.67 22.28 -5.38
C LEU A 276 -12.20 22.32 -5.55
N PHE A 277 -12.98 22.10 -4.48
CA PHE A 277 -14.44 22.26 -4.54
C PHE A 277 -14.85 23.71 -4.83
N ILE A 278 -14.20 24.70 -4.22
CA ILE A 278 -14.47 26.12 -4.52
C ILE A 278 -14.16 26.44 -5.99
N LEU A 279 -13.05 25.90 -6.51
CA LEU A 279 -12.69 26.03 -7.92
C LEU A 279 -13.75 25.43 -8.84
N LEU A 280 -14.16 24.18 -8.58
CA LEU A 280 -15.18 23.49 -9.37
C LEU A 280 -16.51 24.25 -9.34
N PHE A 281 -16.94 24.69 -8.15
CA PHE A 281 -18.15 25.48 -7.96
C PHE A 281 -18.08 26.79 -8.77
N THR A 282 -16.96 27.49 -8.75
CA THR A 282 -16.74 28.69 -9.57
C THR A 282 -16.93 28.38 -11.05
N TYR A 283 -16.31 27.32 -11.58
CA TYR A 283 -16.45 26.95 -12.99
C TYR A 283 -17.88 26.55 -13.38
N THR A 284 -18.68 26.04 -12.43
CA THR A 284 -20.11 25.75 -12.68
C THR A 284 -20.99 27.00 -12.71
N LEU A 285 -20.61 28.06 -11.99
CA LEU A 285 -21.37 29.32 -11.94
C LEU A 285 -21.12 30.23 -13.14
N PHE A 286 -19.92 30.21 -13.71
CA PHE A 286 -19.52 31.12 -14.78
C PHE A 286 -19.32 30.39 -16.11
N ASP A 287 -20.33 30.41 -16.96
CA ASP A 287 -20.30 29.79 -18.29
C ASP A 287 -19.19 30.29 -19.19
N THR A 288 -18.77 31.54 -18.98
CA THR A 288 -17.65 32.17 -19.68
C THR A 288 -16.31 31.49 -19.38
N LEU A 289 -16.19 30.77 -18.27
CA LEU A 289 -14.99 29.97 -17.93
C LEU A 289 -15.00 28.57 -18.55
N ARG A 290 -16.18 28.07 -18.98
CA ARG A 290 -16.38 26.71 -19.52
C ARG A 290 -15.95 26.57 -20.99
N THR A 291 -14.81 27.17 -21.32
CA THR A 291 -14.07 26.94 -22.57
C THR A 291 -13.43 25.55 -22.55
N ILE A 292 -12.92 25.03 -23.67
CA ILE A 292 -12.27 23.70 -23.69
C ILE A 292 -11.10 23.58 -22.70
N PRO A 293 -10.19 24.56 -22.60
CA PRO A 293 -9.18 24.58 -21.54
C PRO A 293 -9.79 24.49 -20.14
N GLY A 294 -10.91 25.20 -19.91
CA GLY A 294 -11.63 25.17 -18.66
C GLY A 294 -12.27 23.81 -18.36
N LEU A 295 -12.88 23.17 -19.36
CA LEU A 295 -13.48 21.85 -19.22
C LEU A 295 -12.43 20.75 -18.97
N VAL A 296 -11.28 20.83 -19.63
CA VAL A 296 -10.16 19.91 -19.38
C VAL A 296 -9.57 20.12 -17.99
N LEU A 297 -9.47 21.37 -17.51
CA LEU A 297 -9.10 21.67 -16.13
C LEU A 297 -10.13 21.13 -15.13
N MET A 298 -11.43 21.26 -15.39
CA MET A 298 -12.46 20.67 -14.53
C MET A 298 -12.32 19.15 -14.43
N ASN A 299 -12.03 18.47 -15.54
CA ASN A 299 -11.79 17.02 -15.56
C ASN A 299 -10.55 16.61 -14.74
N ASP A 300 -9.48 17.42 -14.80
CA ASP A 300 -8.27 17.27 -14.00
C ASP A 300 -8.56 17.41 -12.50
N VAL A 301 -9.28 18.47 -12.13
CA VAL A 301 -9.70 18.74 -10.75
C VAL A 301 -10.58 17.62 -10.20
N ILE A 302 -11.53 17.10 -10.99
CA ILE A 302 -12.39 15.98 -10.58
C ILE A 302 -11.55 14.74 -10.30
N SER A 303 -10.62 14.39 -11.21
CA SER A 303 -9.74 13.23 -11.03
C SER A 303 -8.84 13.37 -9.80
N LEU A 304 -8.35 14.59 -9.52
CA LEU A 304 -7.53 14.89 -8.34
C LEU A 304 -8.32 14.78 -7.04
N ILE A 305 -9.56 15.31 -6.99
CA ILE A 305 -10.45 15.16 -5.83
C ILE A 305 -10.69 13.67 -5.54
N CYS A 306 -11.06 12.88 -6.56
CA CYS A 306 -11.29 11.44 -6.38
C CYS A 306 -10.04 10.74 -5.84
N THR A 307 -8.86 11.03 -6.40
CA THR A 307 -7.59 10.47 -5.95
C THR A 307 -7.31 10.81 -4.48
N GLN A 308 -7.38 12.10 -4.10
CA GLN A 308 -7.08 12.54 -2.73
C GLN A 308 -8.10 12.04 -1.69
N VAL A 309 -9.38 11.95 -2.06
CA VAL A 309 -10.42 11.40 -1.17
C VAL A 309 -10.21 9.91 -0.95
N ILE A 310 -10.02 9.13 -2.01
CA ILE A 310 -9.82 7.67 -1.92
C ILE A 310 -8.54 7.36 -1.15
N PHE A 311 -7.46 8.10 -1.44
CA PHE A 311 -6.19 7.96 -0.71
C PHE A 311 -6.35 8.22 0.78
N THR A 312 -7.05 9.30 1.15
CA THR A 312 -7.37 9.59 2.55
C THR A 312 -8.21 8.47 3.19
N MET A 313 -9.21 7.93 2.47
CA MET A 313 -10.06 6.85 2.99
C MET A 313 -9.28 5.57 3.25
N ILE A 314 -8.32 5.21 2.40
CA ILE A 314 -7.49 4.01 2.57
C ILE A 314 -6.75 3.98 3.90
N ASN A 315 -6.31 5.13 4.40
CA ASN A 315 -5.60 5.22 5.69
C ASN A 315 -6.47 4.78 6.89
N PHE A 316 -7.79 4.67 6.72
CA PHE A 316 -8.73 4.21 7.75
C PHE A 316 -9.22 2.78 7.51
N LEU A 317 -8.74 2.09 6.47
CA LEU A 317 -9.17 0.74 6.11
C LEU A 317 -8.19 -0.31 6.63
N GLU A 318 -8.74 -1.40 7.17
CA GLU A 318 -7.95 -2.57 7.55
C GLU A 318 -7.64 -3.44 6.34
N THR A 319 -6.39 -3.91 6.25
CA THR A 319 -5.94 -4.87 5.24
C THR A 319 -6.65 -6.23 5.39
N GLY A 320 -6.72 -7.00 4.31
CA GLY A 320 -7.45 -8.28 4.25
C GLY A 320 -8.97 -8.15 4.10
N ARG A 321 -9.56 -6.95 4.28
CA ARG A 321 -11.00 -6.71 4.06
C ARG A 321 -11.31 -6.39 2.61
N SER A 322 -12.54 -6.73 2.19
CA SER A 322 -13.07 -6.39 0.85
C SER A 322 -13.05 -4.89 0.56
N ALA A 323 -13.25 -4.05 1.58
CA ALA A 323 -13.16 -2.59 1.45
C ALA A 323 -11.76 -2.13 1.03
N CYS A 324 -10.70 -2.64 1.66
CA CYS A 324 -9.31 -2.35 1.30
C CYS A 324 -9.00 -2.73 -0.15
N ARG A 325 -9.49 -3.89 -0.60
CA ARG A 325 -9.38 -4.32 -2.00
C ARG A 325 -10.10 -3.37 -2.97
N ILE A 326 -11.35 -3.02 -2.69
CA ILE A 326 -12.14 -2.13 -3.56
C ILE A 326 -11.48 -0.75 -3.65
N PHE A 327 -11.11 -0.17 -2.52
CA PHE A 327 -10.48 1.15 -2.49
C PHE A 327 -9.08 1.13 -3.10
N GLY A 328 -8.30 0.06 -2.95
CA GLY A 328 -7.01 -0.10 -3.61
C GLY A 328 -7.13 -0.12 -5.15
N ILE A 329 -8.13 -0.83 -5.69
CA ILE A 329 -8.44 -0.83 -7.13
C ILE A 329 -8.86 0.56 -7.58
N LEU A 330 -9.74 1.22 -6.83
CA LEU A 330 -10.18 2.59 -7.14
C LEU A 330 -9.02 3.57 -7.10
N LEU A 331 -8.13 3.46 -6.11
CA LEU A 331 -6.97 4.34 -5.99
C LEU A 331 -6.06 4.21 -7.21
N HIS A 332 -5.74 2.97 -7.60
CA HIS A 332 -4.94 2.70 -8.79
C HIS A 332 -5.59 3.30 -10.06
N TYR A 333 -6.89 3.10 -10.23
CA TYR A 333 -7.65 3.66 -11.34
C TYR A 333 -7.61 5.20 -11.37
N PHE A 334 -7.90 5.86 -10.26
CA PHE A 334 -8.00 7.33 -10.21
C PHE A 334 -6.65 8.02 -10.33
N TRP A 335 -5.56 7.43 -9.81
CA TRP A 335 -4.21 7.95 -10.07
C TRP A 335 -3.85 7.93 -11.56
N LEU A 336 -4.13 6.83 -12.25
CA LEU A 336 -3.91 6.73 -13.70
C LEU A 336 -4.83 7.69 -14.47
N SER A 337 -6.07 7.85 -14.02
CA SER A 337 -7.01 8.84 -14.58
C SER A 337 -6.51 10.27 -14.41
N LEU A 338 -6.00 10.62 -13.23
CA LEU A 338 -5.38 11.91 -12.97
C LEU A 338 -4.22 12.14 -13.95
N SER A 339 -3.31 11.16 -14.08
CA SER A 339 -2.19 11.24 -15.02
C SER A 339 -2.64 11.43 -16.48
N CYS A 340 -3.65 10.69 -16.92
CA CYS A 340 -4.21 10.83 -18.27
C CYS A 340 -4.88 12.19 -18.46
N SER A 341 -5.59 12.70 -17.45
CA SER A 341 -6.21 14.03 -17.50
C SER A 341 -5.16 15.13 -17.65
N GLN A 342 -4.10 15.08 -16.84
CA GLN A 342 -2.97 16.01 -16.94
C GLN A 342 -2.35 15.96 -18.35
N PHE A 343 -2.14 14.76 -18.90
CA PHE A 343 -1.67 14.61 -20.28
C PHE A 343 -2.60 15.26 -21.30
N THR A 344 -3.92 15.07 -21.20
CA THR A 344 -4.87 15.72 -22.12
C THR A 344 -4.85 17.24 -21.99
N CYS A 345 -4.63 17.77 -20.78
CA CYS A 345 -4.45 19.20 -20.53
C CYS A 345 -3.21 19.72 -21.25
N CYS A 346 -2.06 19.07 -21.05
CA CYS A 346 -0.79 19.39 -21.71
C CYS A 346 -0.89 19.34 -23.23
N LEU A 347 -1.52 18.28 -23.76
CA LEU A 347 -1.73 18.08 -25.18
C LEU A 347 -2.61 19.18 -25.77
N HIS A 348 -3.72 19.52 -25.12
CA HIS A 348 -4.59 20.59 -25.59
C HIS A 348 -3.86 21.93 -25.67
N MET A 349 -3.10 22.29 -24.63
CA MET A 349 -2.34 23.53 -24.61
C MET A 349 -1.27 23.58 -25.69
N SER A 350 -0.54 22.49 -25.92
CA SER A 350 0.44 22.40 -26.99
C SER A 350 -0.20 22.59 -28.38
N ARG A 351 -1.39 22.03 -28.61
CA ARG A 351 -2.13 22.20 -29.87
C ARG A 351 -2.55 23.64 -30.11
N VAL A 352 -3.04 24.30 -29.06
CA VAL A 352 -3.49 25.70 -29.14
C VAL A 352 -2.33 26.66 -29.38
N PHE A 353 -1.21 26.50 -28.68
CA PHE A 353 -0.14 27.51 -28.66
C PHE A 353 1.08 27.17 -29.51
N ALA A 354 1.44 25.89 -29.66
CA ALA A 354 2.59 25.49 -30.48
C ALA A 354 2.20 25.23 -31.94
N LEU A 355 1.15 24.45 -32.17
CA LEU A 355 0.80 23.91 -33.50
C LEU A 355 -0.12 24.80 -34.33
N SER A 356 -0.63 25.91 -33.77
CA SER A 356 -1.53 26.85 -34.44
C SER A 356 -0.81 27.72 -35.49
N LYS A 357 -0.45 27.14 -36.64
CA LYS A 357 -0.20 27.88 -37.90
C LYS A 357 -1.18 27.51 -39.02
N GLY A 358 -2.25 26.76 -38.74
CA GLY A 358 -3.23 26.40 -39.79
C GLY A 358 -4.31 25.37 -39.42
N LEU A 359 -4.28 24.76 -38.23
CA LEU A 359 -5.34 23.84 -37.82
C LEU A 359 -6.47 24.63 -37.17
N GLN A 360 -7.51 24.98 -37.93
CA GLN A 360 -8.80 25.35 -37.34
C GLN A 360 -9.20 24.22 -36.37
N LEU A 361 -9.44 24.53 -35.09
CA LEU A 361 -9.99 23.57 -34.12
C LEU A 361 -11.40 23.19 -34.59
N SER A 362 -11.46 22.23 -35.51
CA SER A 362 -12.69 21.65 -36.01
C SER A 362 -13.40 20.96 -34.85
N ASN A 363 -14.51 21.55 -34.42
CA ASN A 363 -15.49 21.00 -33.51
C ASN A 363 -15.04 20.72 -32.06
N SER A 364 -14.75 21.81 -31.35
CA SER A 364 -14.54 21.95 -29.89
C SER A 364 -15.15 20.85 -28.99
N LYS A 365 -16.45 20.54 -29.12
CA LYS A 365 -17.13 19.53 -28.28
C LYS A 365 -16.67 18.10 -28.53
N LYS A 366 -16.41 17.71 -29.79
CA LYS A 366 -15.93 16.37 -30.14
C LYS A 366 -14.54 16.12 -29.56
N THR A 367 -13.68 17.13 -29.62
CA THR A 367 -12.33 17.06 -29.05
C THR A 367 -12.36 16.81 -27.54
N PHE A 368 -13.20 17.54 -26.81
CA PHE A 368 -13.36 17.32 -25.36
C PHE A 368 -13.91 15.92 -25.04
N TYR A 369 -14.91 15.46 -25.80
CA TYR A 369 -15.44 14.09 -25.64
C TYR A 369 -14.35 13.03 -25.78
N TYR A 370 -13.50 13.11 -26.80
CA TYR A 370 -12.39 12.18 -26.97
C TYR A 370 -11.36 12.25 -25.83
N TYR A 371 -11.10 13.44 -25.27
CA TYR A 371 -10.22 13.57 -24.11
C TYR A 371 -10.80 12.86 -22.89
N VAL A 372 -12.08 13.08 -22.58
CA VAL A 372 -12.76 12.42 -21.46
C VAL A 372 -12.77 10.89 -21.64
N VAL A 373 -13.11 10.40 -22.83
CA VAL A 373 -13.08 8.96 -23.13
C VAL A 373 -11.67 8.39 -22.93
N PHE A 374 -10.64 9.06 -23.43
CA PHE A 374 -9.25 8.65 -23.22
C PHE A 374 -8.87 8.62 -21.74
N THR A 375 -9.21 9.67 -20.98
CA THR A 375 -8.87 9.81 -19.56
C THR A 375 -9.37 8.65 -18.71
N TYR A 376 -10.57 8.14 -18.98
CA TYR A 376 -11.18 7.10 -18.14
C TYR A 376 -11.04 5.68 -18.72
N THR A 377 -10.97 5.54 -20.05
CA THR A 377 -10.87 4.21 -20.67
C THR A 377 -9.48 3.60 -20.53
N VAL A 378 -8.41 4.40 -20.68
CA VAL A 378 -7.04 3.89 -20.59
C VAL A 378 -6.72 3.34 -19.18
N PRO A 379 -7.02 4.06 -18.09
CA PRO A 379 -6.87 3.52 -16.73
C PRO A 379 -7.66 2.24 -16.49
N LEU A 380 -8.89 2.17 -17.00
CA LEU A 380 -9.74 0.98 -16.85
C LEU A 380 -9.09 -0.25 -17.48
N LEU A 381 -8.51 -0.10 -18.68
CA LEU A 381 -7.80 -1.18 -19.36
C LEU A 381 -6.55 -1.60 -18.59
N LEU A 382 -5.74 -0.66 -18.09
CA LEU A 382 -4.54 -0.97 -17.32
C LEU A 382 -4.85 -1.71 -16.00
N VAL A 383 -5.90 -1.28 -15.29
CA VAL A 383 -6.37 -1.97 -14.08
C VAL A 383 -6.91 -3.36 -14.42
N ALA A 384 -7.64 -3.52 -15.53
CA ALA A 384 -8.10 -4.83 -15.98
C ALA A 384 -6.93 -5.78 -16.32
N VAL A 385 -5.89 -5.28 -17.00
CA VAL A 385 -4.65 -6.02 -17.26
C VAL A 385 -3.96 -6.41 -15.95
N SER A 386 -3.92 -5.49 -14.98
CA SER A 386 -3.37 -5.75 -13.65
C SER A 386 -4.09 -6.91 -12.95
N ILE A 387 -5.43 -6.86 -12.91
CA ILE A 387 -6.25 -7.90 -12.27
C ILE A 387 -6.10 -9.24 -13.00
N THR A 388 -6.22 -9.26 -14.33
CA THR A 388 -6.14 -10.50 -15.12
C THR A 388 -4.76 -11.14 -15.05
N SER A 389 -3.69 -10.35 -15.08
CA SER A 389 -2.31 -10.82 -14.91
C SER A 389 -2.08 -11.45 -13.53
N ASN A 390 -2.59 -10.81 -12.47
CA ASN A 390 -2.48 -11.35 -11.11
C ASN A 390 -3.30 -12.63 -10.92
N LEU A 391 -4.53 -12.67 -11.46
CA LEU A 391 -5.36 -13.87 -11.41
C LEU A 391 -4.70 -15.05 -12.13
N TYR A 392 -4.06 -14.80 -13.27
CA TYR A 392 -3.36 -15.85 -14.04
C TYR A 392 -2.10 -16.36 -13.34
N ARG A 393 -1.29 -15.47 -12.76
CA ARG A 393 0.00 -15.84 -12.15
C ARG A 393 -0.12 -16.36 -10.73
N ASN A 394 -0.97 -15.72 -9.92
CA ASN A 394 -0.98 -15.88 -8.46
C ASN A 394 -2.34 -16.38 -7.95
N GLY A 395 -3.34 -16.59 -8.81
CA GLY A 395 -4.69 -17.01 -8.41
C GLY A 395 -5.48 -15.98 -7.61
N SER A 396 -4.92 -14.78 -7.40
CA SER A 396 -5.50 -13.72 -6.57
C SER A 396 -5.70 -12.44 -7.38
N ILE A 397 -6.56 -11.54 -6.90
CA ILE A 397 -6.85 -10.28 -7.59
C ILE A 397 -5.62 -9.35 -7.60
N GLY A 398 -4.68 -9.52 -6.66
CA GLY A 398 -3.46 -8.71 -6.53
C GLY A 398 -3.62 -7.40 -5.74
N TYR A 399 -4.72 -7.26 -4.99
CA TYR A 399 -5.06 -6.07 -4.20
C TYR A 399 -5.67 -6.44 -2.84
N GLY A 400 -5.27 -5.73 -1.79
CA GLY A 400 -5.97 -5.65 -0.50
C GLY A 400 -5.75 -6.81 0.49
N ILE A 401 -4.76 -7.66 0.25
CA ILE A 401 -4.30 -8.72 1.15
C ILE A 401 -3.35 -8.13 2.20
N ASN A 402 -2.19 -7.62 1.80
CA ASN A 402 -1.18 -7.03 2.69
C ASN A 402 -1.14 -5.51 2.61
N LEU A 403 -1.57 -4.93 1.49
CA LEU A 403 -1.57 -3.49 1.24
C LEU A 403 -2.87 -3.11 0.55
N CYS A 404 -3.47 -1.97 0.90
CA CYS A 404 -4.64 -1.44 0.19
C CYS A 404 -4.26 -0.77 -1.15
N PHE A 405 -3.45 -1.47 -1.93
CA PHE A 405 -2.95 -1.05 -3.23
C PHE A 405 -2.48 -2.28 -4.04
N VAL A 406 -1.82 -2.06 -5.19
CA VAL A 406 -1.24 -3.13 -6.02
C VAL A 406 -0.07 -3.77 -5.27
N GLU A 407 -0.20 -5.05 -4.91
CA GLU A 407 0.80 -5.75 -4.09
C GLU A 407 1.90 -6.44 -4.91
N ASP A 408 1.53 -7.04 -6.04
CA ASP A 408 2.51 -7.73 -6.89
C ASP A 408 3.44 -6.71 -7.54
N ALA A 409 4.72 -6.76 -7.19
CA ALA A 409 5.72 -5.79 -7.64
C ALA A 409 5.81 -5.71 -9.18
N TYR A 410 5.67 -6.84 -9.89
CA TYR A 410 5.71 -6.87 -11.34
C TYR A 410 4.47 -6.20 -11.95
N SER A 411 3.28 -6.50 -11.42
CA SER A 411 2.04 -5.84 -11.83
C SER A 411 2.07 -4.34 -11.52
N ASN A 412 2.55 -3.95 -10.34
CA ASN A 412 2.70 -2.55 -9.95
C ASN A 412 3.63 -1.82 -10.93
N LEU A 413 4.81 -2.37 -11.21
CA LEU A 413 5.76 -1.79 -12.15
C LEU A 413 5.13 -1.59 -13.54
N LEU A 414 4.50 -2.63 -14.09
CA LEU A 414 3.99 -2.62 -15.45
C LEU A 414 2.71 -1.79 -15.62
N THR A 415 1.79 -1.86 -14.65
CA THR A 415 0.44 -1.29 -14.78
C THR A 415 0.29 0.07 -14.12
N PHE A 416 1.22 0.46 -13.24
CA PHE A 416 1.20 1.75 -12.55
C PHE A 416 2.45 2.59 -12.85
N VAL A 417 3.63 2.10 -12.50
CA VAL A 417 4.87 2.89 -12.53
C VAL A 417 5.29 3.28 -13.94
N VAL A 418 5.37 2.32 -14.85
CA VAL A 418 5.76 2.57 -16.26
C VAL A 418 4.78 3.52 -16.96
N PRO A 419 3.44 3.33 -16.86
CA PRO A 419 2.48 4.29 -17.40
C PRO A 419 2.62 5.71 -16.83
N LEU A 420 2.79 5.84 -15.50
CA LEU A 420 2.98 7.14 -14.86
C LEU A 420 4.27 7.82 -15.33
N PHE A 421 5.38 7.09 -15.37
CA PHE A 421 6.66 7.61 -15.85
C PHE A 421 6.58 8.08 -17.30
N THR A 422 5.94 7.28 -18.16
CA THR A 422 5.74 7.60 -19.58
C THR A 422 4.90 8.86 -19.75
N SER A 423 3.80 8.97 -19.00
CA SER A 423 2.94 10.16 -18.99
C SER A 423 3.68 11.40 -18.51
N CYS A 424 4.47 11.28 -17.43
CA CYS A 424 5.29 12.37 -16.89
C CYS A 424 6.30 12.88 -17.93
N LEU A 425 7.04 11.97 -18.59
CA LEU A 425 7.99 12.34 -19.64
C LEU A 425 7.30 13.01 -20.82
N ALA A 426 6.16 12.48 -21.27
CA ALA A 426 5.37 13.07 -22.33
C ALA A 426 4.88 14.49 -21.97
N ASN A 427 4.45 14.70 -20.71
CA ASN A 427 4.07 16.00 -20.19
C ASN A 427 5.26 16.97 -20.23
N ILE A 428 6.45 16.60 -19.78
CA ILE A 428 7.63 17.48 -19.83
C ILE A 428 7.96 17.89 -21.27
N VAL A 429 7.91 16.96 -22.23
CA VAL A 429 8.16 17.28 -23.65
C VAL A 429 7.11 18.25 -24.19
N LEU A 430 5.84 18.01 -23.92
CA LEU A 430 4.75 18.91 -24.32
C LEU A 430 4.86 20.28 -23.65
N PHE A 431 5.38 20.35 -22.42
CA PHE A 431 5.65 21.61 -21.74
C PHE A 431 6.66 22.46 -22.49
N LEU A 432 7.83 21.86 -22.74
CA LEU A 432 8.99 22.57 -23.28
C LEU A 432 8.71 23.04 -24.71
N THR A 433 8.01 22.23 -25.50
CA THR A 433 7.55 22.60 -26.84
C THR A 433 6.55 23.76 -26.80
N THR A 434 5.58 23.72 -25.89
CA THR A 434 4.59 24.80 -25.70
C THR A 434 5.27 26.09 -25.23
N LEU A 435 6.15 26.01 -24.22
CA LEU A 435 6.91 27.15 -23.70
C LEU A 435 7.80 27.77 -24.80
N GLY A 436 8.54 26.96 -25.55
CA GLY A 436 9.37 27.41 -26.66
C GLY A 436 8.56 28.15 -27.73
N ALA A 437 7.42 27.57 -28.14
CA ALA A 437 6.55 28.21 -29.12
C ALA A 437 5.96 29.55 -28.61
N ILE A 438 5.60 29.62 -27.33
CA ILE A 438 5.11 30.85 -26.70
C ILE A 438 6.22 31.91 -26.72
N LEU A 439 7.42 31.58 -26.23
CA LEU A 439 8.55 32.53 -26.18
C LEU A 439 8.87 33.08 -27.59
N CYS A 440 8.81 32.24 -28.62
CA CYS A 440 8.96 32.67 -30.01
C CYS A 440 7.83 33.61 -30.48
N ARG A 441 6.56 33.32 -30.16
CA ARG A 441 5.40 34.15 -30.57
C ARG A 441 5.29 35.47 -29.81
N THR A 442 5.68 35.51 -28.54
CA THR A 442 5.61 36.74 -27.72
C THR A 442 6.50 37.88 -28.23
N LYS A 443 7.47 37.60 -29.11
CA LYS A 443 8.26 38.62 -29.82
C LYS A 443 7.49 39.33 -30.95
N VAL A 444 6.33 38.82 -31.40
CA VAL A 444 5.73 39.24 -32.69
C VAL A 444 4.31 39.85 -32.59
N GLN A 445 3.46 39.51 -31.62
CA GLN A 445 2.16 40.21 -31.41
C GLN A 445 1.46 39.73 -30.11
N LYS A 446 0.71 40.62 -29.42
CA LYS A 446 -0.17 40.21 -28.29
C LYS A 446 -1.50 40.96 -28.28
N SER A 447 -2.60 40.20 -28.34
CA SER A 447 -3.86 40.55 -27.66
C SER A 447 -3.69 40.33 -26.14
N LYS A 448 -4.33 41.18 -25.31
CA LYS A 448 -4.24 41.10 -23.84
C LYS A 448 -4.91 39.84 -23.25
N GLU A 449 -5.92 39.28 -23.91
CA GLU A 449 -6.62 38.09 -23.43
C GLU A 449 -5.77 36.83 -23.57
N ASP A 450 -5.17 36.60 -24.74
CA ASP A 450 -4.29 35.45 -25.01
C ASP A 450 -3.10 35.40 -24.03
N ALA A 451 -2.52 36.55 -23.71
CA ALA A 451 -1.40 36.65 -22.78
C ALA A 451 -1.73 36.21 -21.35
N SER A 452 -2.98 36.41 -20.92
CA SER A 452 -3.43 36.07 -19.57
C SER A 452 -3.76 34.57 -19.45
N TYR A 453 -4.44 34.00 -20.45
CA TYR A 453 -4.67 32.55 -20.54
C TYR A 453 -3.37 31.75 -20.64
N LEU A 454 -2.38 32.29 -21.35
CA LEU A 454 -1.03 31.74 -21.42
C LEU A 454 -0.35 31.63 -20.05
N VAL A 455 -0.43 32.69 -19.23
CA VAL A 455 0.17 32.71 -17.89
C VAL A 455 -0.49 31.71 -16.94
N ILE A 456 -1.81 31.57 -17.00
CA ILE A 456 -2.55 30.57 -16.20
C ILE A 456 -2.11 29.16 -16.59
N SER A 457 -2.08 28.90 -17.89
CA SER A 457 -1.76 27.57 -18.44
C SER A 457 -0.31 27.17 -18.10
N LEU A 458 0.64 28.11 -18.18
CA LEU A 458 2.03 27.90 -17.79
C LEU A 458 2.20 27.60 -16.29
N LYS A 459 1.49 28.32 -15.42
CA LYS A 459 1.51 28.08 -13.96
C LYS A 459 0.95 26.70 -13.63
N LEU A 460 -0.23 26.39 -14.17
CA LEU A 460 -0.91 25.12 -13.93
C LEU A 460 -0.08 23.92 -14.42
N PHE A 461 0.56 24.07 -15.58
CA PHE A 461 1.45 23.07 -16.14
C PHE A 461 2.70 22.87 -15.27
N SER A 462 3.37 23.95 -14.87
CA SER A 462 4.56 23.88 -14.03
C SER A 462 4.26 23.22 -12.69
N VAL A 463 3.07 23.47 -12.13
CA VAL A 463 2.61 22.85 -10.88
C VAL A 463 2.38 21.36 -11.08
N THR A 464 1.62 20.95 -12.10
CA THR A 464 1.26 19.55 -12.32
C THR A 464 2.44 18.69 -12.78
N GLY A 465 3.24 19.14 -13.74
CA GLY A 465 4.41 18.40 -14.24
C GLY A 465 5.57 18.35 -13.23
N GLY A 466 5.83 19.45 -12.51
CA GLY A 466 6.93 19.53 -11.55
C GLY A 466 6.75 18.58 -10.36
N ILE A 467 5.54 18.49 -9.82
CA ILE A 467 5.22 17.65 -8.66
C ILE A 467 5.51 16.17 -8.95
N PHE A 468 5.08 15.66 -10.11
CA PHE A 468 5.28 14.25 -10.48
C PHE A 468 6.75 13.90 -10.73
N VAL A 469 7.60 14.84 -11.16
CA VAL A 469 9.06 14.62 -11.23
C VAL A 469 9.61 14.34 -9.84
N PHE A 470 9.24 15.13 -8.85
CA PHE A 470 9.65 14.89 -7.46
C PHE A 470 9.12 13.56 -6.93
N THR A 471 7.87 13.18 -7.26
CA THR A 471 7.30 11.87 -6.89
C THR A 471 8.05 10.69 -7.50
N ILE A 472 8.47 10.80 -8.76
CA ILE A 472 9.28 9.75 -9.40
C ILE A 472 10.68 9.68 -8.77
N ILE A 473 11.31 10.82 -8.48
CA ILE A 473 12.63 10.84 -7.81
C ILE A 473 12.52 10.21 -6.41
N ASP A 474 11.45 10.52 -5.68
CA ASP A 474 11.19 9.99 -4.33
C ASP A 474 11.02 8.47 -4.34
N THR A 475 10.48 7.92 -5.44
CA THR A 475 10.40 6.46 -5.63
C THR A 475 11.77 5.77 -5.58
N PHE A 476 12.81 6.44 -6.10
CA PHE A 476 14.16 5.90 -6.18
C PHE A 476 15.06 6.32 -5.00
N LEU A 477 14.62 7.25 -4.15
CA LEU A 477 15.39 7.77 -3.02
C LEU A 477 14.75 7.39 -1.69
N GLN A 478 15.49 6.69 -0.81
CA GLN A 478 15.02 6.32 0.53
C GLN A 478 15.28 7.43 1.58
N LEU A 479 15.14 8.71 1.21
CA LEU A 479 15.44 9.84 2.09
C LEU A 479 14.17 10.41 2.72
N SER A 480 13.99 10.20 4.04
CA SER A 480 12.77 10.62 4.76
C SER A 480 12.42 12.10 4.56
N ALA A 481 13.37 13.03 4.64
CA ALA A 481 13.12 14.47 4.47
C ALA A 481 12.63 14.84 3.05
N PHE A 482 13.10 14.15 2.03
CA PHE A 482 12.65 14.38 0.65
C PHE A 482 11.24 13.83 0.44
N SER A 483 10.91 12.70 1.06
CA SER A 483 9.55 12.13 1.04
C SER A 483 8.54 13.02 1.75
N PHE A 484 8.91 13.68 2.87
CA PHE A 484 8.07 14.71 3.50
C PHE A 484 7.79 15.89 2.55
N PHE A 485 8.82 16.39 1.86
CA PHE A 485 8.68 17.49 0.92
C PHE A 485 7.81 17.11 -0.29
N THR A 486 8.07 15.96 -0.89
CA THR A 486 7.31 15.45 -2.03
C THR A 486 5.84 15.19 -1.66
N THR A 487 5.61 14.59 -0.49
CA THR A 487 4.26 14.35 0.04
C THR A 487 3.50 15.66 0.30
N LEU A 488 4.18 16.67 0.83
CA LEU A 488 3.59 18.00 1.02
C LEU A 488 3.16 18.61 -0.33
N LEU A 489 4.02 18.52 -1.34
CA LEU A 489 3.75 19.03 -2.68
C LEU A 489 2.57 18.33 -3.35
N THR A 490 2.52 17.00 -3.30
CA THR A 490 1.43 16.21 -3.89
C THR A 490 0.11 16.42 -3.14
N SER A 491 0.15 16.48 -1.81
CA SER A 491 -1.06 16.67 -0.99
C SER A 491 -1.65 18.07 -1.15
N LEU A 492 -0.82 19.11 -1.31
CA LEU A 492 -1.25 20.50 -1.53
C LEU A 492 -1.45 20.87 -3.01
N GLN A 493 -1.36 19.90 -3.94
CA GLN A 493 -1.50 20.15 -5.38
C GLN A 493 -2.77 20.95 -5.72
N GLY A 494 -3.89 20.66 -5.08
CA GLY A 494 -5.14 21.38 -5.31
C GLY A 494 -5.11 22.84 -4.85
N VAL A 495 -4.38 23.15 -3.78
CA VAL A 495 -4.15 24.52 -3.31
C VAL A 495 -3.33 25.30 -4.34
N PHE A 496 -2.28 24.70 -4.90
CA PHE A 496 -1.45 25.34 -5.92
C PHE A 496 -2.23 25.60 -7.22
N ILE A 497 -3.09 24.66 -7.63
CA ILE A 497 -4.01 24.83 -8.76
C ILE A 497 -4.97 26.01 -8.50
N PHE A 498 -5.59 26.05 -7.31
CA PHE A 498 -6.50 27.12 -6.91
C PHE A 498 -5.82 28.49 -6.92
N ILE A 499 -4.64 28.63 -6.30
CA ILE A 499 -3.89 29.89 -6.26
C ILE A 499 -3.49 30.33 -7.67
N SER A 500 -3.06 29.39 -8.52
CA SER A 500 -2.69 29.67 -9.92
C SER A 500 -3.87 30.24 -10.71
N PHE A 501 -5.09 29.74 -10.45
CA PHE A 501 -6.31 30.24 -11.05
C PHE A 501 -6.75 31.60 -10.48
N PHE A 502 -6.83 31.74 -9.16
CA PHE A 502 -7.32 32.97 -8.49
C PHE A 502 -6.38 34.16 -8.67
N THR A 503 -5.07 33.94 -8.78
CA THR A 503 -4.11 35.02 -9.05
C THR A 503 -4.14 35.52 -10.49
N SER A 504 -4.93 34.89 -11.37
CA SER A 504 -5.16 35.39 -12.72
C SER A 504 -6.04 36.63 -12.70
N ARG A 505 -5.51 37.75 -13.21
CA ARG A 505 -6.20 39.05 -13.26
C ARG A 505 -7.55 38.99 -13.98
N ASN A 506 -7.75 38.05 -14.90
CA ASN A 506 -8.99 37.91 -15.67
C ASN A 506 -10.15 37.40 -14.80
N VAL A 507 -9.88 36.44 -13.91
CA VAL A 507 -10.90 35.82 -13.06
C VAL A 507 -11.34 36.81 -11.97
N PHE A 508 -10.39 37.49 -11.35
CA PHE A 508 -10.68 38.53 -10.36
C PHE A 508 -11.50 39.69 -10.97
N SER A 509 -11.21 40.06 -12.23
CA SER A 509 -12.02 41.04 -12.96
C SER A 509 -13.47 40.56 -13.19
N MET A 510 -13.69 39.27 -13.43
CA MET A 510 -15.04 38.72 -13.62
C MET A 510 -15.83 38.71 -12.32
N PHE A 511 -15.22 38.27 -11.21
CA PHE A 511 -15.84 38.35 -9.89
C PHE A 511 -16.20 39.79 -9.51
N LYS A 512 -15.28 40.73 -9.75
CA LYS A 512 -15.52 42.16 -9.49
C LYS A 512 -16.70 42.70 -10.30
N LYS A 513 -16.82 42.32 -11.58
CA LYS A 513 -17.94 42.70 -12.47
C LYS A 513 -19.28 42.09 -12.05
N GLN A 514 -19.29 40.83 -11.62
CA GLN A 514 -20.52 40.17 -11.14
C GLN A 514 -20.99 40.77 -9.81
N LEU A 515 -20.07 41.07 -8.90
CA LEU A 515 -20.36 41.73 -7.62
C LEU A 515 -20.85 43.16 -7.79
N THR A 516 -20.36 43.89 -8.80
CA THR A 516 -20.90 45.24 -9.13
C THR A 516 -22.28 45.15 -9.74
N ARG A 517 -22.49 44.23 -10.70
CA ARG A 517 -23.82 44.02 -11.33
C ARG A 517 -24.90 43.55 -10.34
N ASN A 518 -24.56 42.72 -9.36
CA ASN A 518 -25.51 42.33 -8.31
C ASN A 518 -25.80 43.44 -7.30
N ARG A 519 -24.88 44.41 -7.13
CA ARG A 519 -25.10 45.62 -6.32
C ARG A 519 -25.90 46.70 -7.03
N GLU A 520 -25.90 46.71 -8.36
CA GLU A 520 -26.71 47.64 -9.17
C GLU A 520 -28.15 47.13 -9.37
N ASN A 521 -28.39 45.83 -9.17
CA ASN A 521 -29.69 45.17 -9.31
C ASN A 521 -30.42 44.91 -7.97
N ALA A 522 -29.80 45.25 -6.84
CA ALA A 522 -30.36 45.17 -5.48
C ALA A 522 -30.50 46.58 -4.93
#